data_AF-A0A4P6K522-F1
#
_entry.id   AF-A0A4P6K522-F1
#
_cell.length_a   1.000
_cell.length_b   1.000
_cell.length_c   1.000
_cell.angle_alpha   90.00
_cell.angle_beta   90.00
_cell.angle_gamma   90.00
#
_symmetry.space_group_name_H-M   'P 1'
#
loop_
_entity.id
_entity.type
_entity.pdbx_description
1 polymer ?
#
loop_
_entity_poly.entity_id
_entity_poly.type
_entity_poly.pdbx_seq_one_letter_code
_entity_poly.pdbx_strand_id
1 'polypeptide(L)'
;MILMLFIVIAGSVVLGWVQTASDDLHYGRPRTFQMDAFVGHETGSTSSHFIALNLQGKIEIIELPGGDPTRARMYVGPKIYGPGADLVPVTLRFVEGAQPHHPEMLILFQNTQVVFRNANGTFAPATHT
;
A
#
# COMPACT_ATOMS: atom_id res chain seq x y z
N MET A 1 9.30 19.24 39.07
CA MET A 1 8.64 19.53 37.78
C MET A 1 9.62 19.46 36.60
N ILE A 2 10.77 20.14 36.63
CA ILE A 2 11.75 20.13 35.52
C ILE A 2 12.29 18.72 35.20
N LEU A 3 12.66 17.93 36.22
CA LEU A 3 13.13 16.56 36.02
C LEU A 3 12.05 15.66 35.39
N MET A 4 10.80 15.78 35.85
CA MET A 4 9.67 15.05 35.28
C MET A 4 9.45 15.45 33.82
N LEU A 5 9.50 16.74 33.51
CA LEU A 5 9.38 17.24 32.14
C LEU A 5 10.49 16.67 31.24
N PHE A 6 11.72 16.65 31.73
CA PHE A 6 12.85 16.08 31.01
C PHE A 6 12.65 14.59 30.72
N ILE A 7 12.21 13.82 31.73
CA ILE A 7 11.92 12.39 31.58
C ILE A 7 10.81 12.16 30.55
N VAL A 8 9.74 12.97 30.58
CA VAL A 8 8.64 12.86 29.62
C VAL A 8 9.11 13.16 28.20
N ILE A 9 9.92 14.20 28.01
CA ILE A 9 10.46 14.57 26.68
C ILE A 9 11.42 13.49 26.18
N ALA A 10 12.39 13.07 26.99
CA ALA A 10 13.33 12.03 26.60
C ALA A 10 12.63 10.70 26.31
N GLY A 11 11.67 10.33 27.16
CA GLY A 11 10.86 9.12 26.99
C GLY A 11 10.04 9.14 25.69
N SER A 12 9.42 10.27 25.35
CA SER A 12 8.65 10.39 24.10
C SER A 12 9.54 10.31 22.85
N VAL A 13 10.74 10.87 22.88
CA VAL A 13 11.73 10.72 21.79
C VAL A 13 12.14 9.25 21.61
N VAL A 14 12.47 8.56 22.71
CA VAL A 14 12.87 7.15 22.67
C VAL A 14 11.73 6.26 22.16
N LEU A 15 10.51 6.45 22.67
CA LEU A 15 9.34 5.70 22.23
C LEU A 15 9.06 5.89 20.73
N GLY A 16 9.13 7.13 20.24
CA GLY A 16 8.97 7.42 18.81
C GLY A 16 10.03 6.73 17.94
N TRP A 17 11.28 6.71 18.39
CA TRP A 17 12.36 5.99 17.70
C TRP A 17 12.13 4.47 17.69
N VAL A 18 11.77 3.87 18.83
CA VAL A 18 11.49 2.43 18.93
C VAL A 18 10.35 2.02 18.00
N GLN A 19 9.26 2.79 17.98
CA GLN A 19 8.13 2.50 17.12
C GLN A 19 8.51 2.57 15.65
N THR A 20 9.23 3.63 15.28
CA THR A 20 9.74 3.80 13.91
C THR A 20 10.65 2.65 13.49
N ALA A 21 11.58 2.23 14.35
CA ALA A 21 12.48 1.11 14.08
C ALA A 21 11.74 -0.23 13.98
N SER A 22 10.73 -0.45 14.81
CA SER A 22 9.85 -1.63 14.74
C SER A 22 9.11 -1.67 13.39
N ASP A 23 8.54 -0.55 12.97
CA ASP A 23 7.84 -0.46 11.68
C ASP A 23 8.81 -0.68 10.51
N ASP A 24 10.06 -0.22 10.63
CA ASP A 24 11.10 -0.45 9.61
C ASP A 24 11.47 -1.91 9.46
N LEU A 25 11.51 -2.66 10.57
CA LEU A 25 11.72 -4.10 10.53
C LEU A 25 10.52 -4.83 9.93
N HIS A 26 9.30 -4.36 10.20
CA HIS A 26 8.08 -5.05 9.76
C HIS A 26 7.68 -4.73 8.31
N TYR A 27 7.79 -3.47 7.89
CA TYR A 27 7.32 -2.98 6.59
C TYR A 27 8.44 -2.59 5.62
N GLY A 28 9.70 -2.53 6.08
CA GLY A 28 10.83 -2.04 5.30
C GLY A 28 10.85 -0.53 5.10
N ARG A 29 11.93 -0.04 4.48
CA ARG A 29 12.09 1.34 3.99
C ARG A 29 12.64 1.35 2.56
N PRO A 30 11.92 1.85 1.55
CA PRO A 30 10.56 2.40 1.61
C PRO A 30 9.53 1.37 2.09
N ARG A 31 8.36 1.81 2.56
CA ARG A 31 7.30 0.89 3.03
C ARG A 31 6.81 0.08 1.83
N THR A 32 6.98 -1.24 1.89
CA THR A 32 6.60 -2.14 0.80
C THR A 32 5.67 -3.24 1.31
N PHE A 33 4.67 -3.58 0.52
CA PHE A 33 3.77 -4.69 0.74
C PHE A 33 3.64 -5.47 -0.56
N GLN A 34 3.59 -6.79 -0.47
CA GLN A 34 3.47 -7.65 -1.64
C GLN A 34 2.39 -8.69 -1.40
N MET A 35 1.65 -9.04 -2.45
CA MET A 35 0.67 -10.12 -2.42
C MET A 35 0.38 -10.65 -3.82
N ASP A 36 -0.22 -11.83 -3.89
CA ASP A 36 -0.67 -12.44 -5.13
C ASP A 36 -2.21 -12.48 -5.18
N ALA A 37 -2.79 -12.21 -6.35
CA ALA A 37 -4.23 -12.26 -6.56
C ALA A 37 -4.61 -12.59 -8.01
N PHE A 38 -5.77 -13.23 -8.19
CA PHE A 38 -6.41 -13.39 -9.51
C PHE A 38 -7.35 -12.22 -9.76
N VAL A 39 -7.15 -11.48 -10.85
CA VAL A 39 -7.89 -10.25 -11.17
C VAL A 39 -8.62 -10.28 -12.52
N GLY A 40 -8.64 -11.42 -13.20
CA GLY A 40 -9.51 -11.70 -14.35
C GLY A 40 -8.82 -11.68 -15.71
N HIS A 41 -7.52 -11.36 -15.78
CA HIS A 41 -6.74 -11.37 -17.03
C HIS A 41 -5.67 -12.46 -17.11
N GLU A 42 -5.58 -13.29 -16.08
CA GLU A 42 -4.65 -14.41 -16.01
C GLU A 42 -5.11 -15.52 -16.96
N THR A 43 -4.21 -15.96 -17.83
CA THR A 43 -4.53 -17.01 -18.83
C THR A 43 -4.34 -18.43 -18.30
N GLY A 44 -3.95 -18.61 -17.04
CA GLY A 44 -3.59 -19.90 -16.45
C GLY A 44 -3.79 -19.95 -14.94
N SER A 45 -3.08 -20.86 -14.27
CA SER A 45 -3.16 -21.05 -12.81
C SER A 45 -2.23 -20.14 -12.01
N THR A 46 -1.48 -19.25 -12.67
CA THR A 46 -0.56 -18.33 -12.02
C THR A 46 -1.27 -17.00 -11.79
N SER A 47 -1.36 -16.58 -10.54
CA SER A 47 -1.92 -15.29 -10.13
C SER A 47 -1.03 -14.13 -10.57
N SER A 48 -1.61 -12.94 -10.62
CA SER A 48 -0.85 -11.70 -10.77
C SER A 48 -0.16 -11.36 -9.46
N HIS A 49 1.10 -10.92 -9.54
CA HIS A 49 1.89 -10.50 -8.38
C HIS A 49 1.80 -8.99 -8.22
N PHE A 50 1.49 -8.51 -7.03
CA PHE A 50 1.32 -7.09 -6.73
C PHE A 50 2.36 -6.63 -5.71
N ILE A 51 2.95 -5.49 -5.98
CA ILE A 51 3.88 -4.79 -5.09
C ILE A 51 3.32 -3.39 -4.88
N ALA A 52 2.84 -3.11 -3.67
CA ALA A 52 2.51 -1.76 -3.24
C ALA A 52 3.69 -1.15 -2.50
N LEU A 53 4.01 0.10 -2.81
CA LEU A 53 5.09 0.80 -2.16
C LEU A 53 4.71 2.27 -1.90
N ASN A 54 5.20 2.78 -0.77
CA ASN A 54 5.17 4.20 -0.45
C ASN A 54 6.54 4.80 -0.71
N LEU A 55 6.71 5.46 -1.85
CA LEU A 55 7.93 6.15 -2.22
C LEU A 55 7.78 7.63 -1.84
N GLN A 56 8.34 8.02 -0.70
CA GLN A 56 8.37 9.41 -0.23
C GLN A 56 6.97 10.07 -0.15
N GLY A 57 5.97 9.33 0.33
CA GLY A 57 4.58 9.78 0.42
C GLY A 57 3.78 9.59 -0.87
N LYS A 58 4.38 9.06 -1.94
CA LYS A 58 3.67 8.69 -3.17
C LYS A 58 3.39 7.20 -3.16
N ILE A 59 2.11 6.84 -3.21
CA ILE A 59 1.72 5.43 -3.32
C ILE A 59 1.83 4.98 -4.77
N GLU A 60 2.54 3.88 -4.98
CA GLU A 60 2.70 3.23 -6.28
C GLU A 60 2.39 1.74 -6.14
N ILE A 61 1.72 1.18 -7.15
CA ILE A 61 1.41 -0.23 -7.22
C ILE A 61 1.98 -0.76 -8.52
N ILE A 62 2.77 -1.81 -8.43
CA ILE A 62 3.30 -2.56 -9.55
C ILE A 62 2.54 -3.88 -9.61
N GLU A 63 1.99 -4.19 -10.77
CA GLU A 63 1.39 -5.49 -11.06
C GLU A 63 2.27 -6.22 -12.07
N LEU A 64 2.55 -7.50 -11.81
CA LEU A 64 3.17 -8.43 -12.74
C LEU A 64 2.10 -9.47 -13.13
N PRO A 65 1.39 -9.27 -14.26
CA PRO A 65 0.29 -10.15 -14.66
C PRO A 65 0.75 -11.58 -14.85
N GLY A 66 0.10 -12.54 -14.19
CA GLY A 66 0.51 -13.95 -14.20
C GLY A 66 1.96 -14.19 -13.76
N GLY A 67 2.55 -13.28 -12.97
CA GLY A 67 3.95 -13.33 -12.54
C GLY A 67 4.97 -12.98 -13.63
N ASP A 68 4.55 -12.44 -14.77
CA ASP A 68 5.43 -12.09 -15.89
C ASP A 68 5.92 -10.62 -15.76
N PRO A 69 7.20 -10.37 -15.43
CA PRO A 69 7.72 -9.02 -15.31
C PRO A 69 7.82 -8.26 -16.64
N THR A 70 7.78 -8.96 -17.79
CA THR A 70 7.80 -8.31 -19.10
C THR A 70 6.48 -7.59 -19.43
N ARG A 71 5.43 -7.88 -18.66
CA ARG A 71 4.08 -7.30 -18.81
C ARG A 71 3.70 -6.39 -17.64
N ALA A 72 4.69 -5.90 -16.89
CA ALA A 72 4.47 -5.10 -15.70
C ALA A 72 3.57 -3.89 -15.98
N ARG A 73 2.62 -3.64 -15.07
CA ARG A 73 1.72 -2.48 -15.10
C ARG A 73 1.94 -1.66 -13.84
N MET A 74 1.83 -0.33 -13.99
CA MET A 74 1.99 0.62 -12.90
C MET A 74 0.68 1.35 -12.65
N TYR A 75 0.22 1.33 -11.40
CA TYR A 75 -0.92 2.11 -10.93
C TYR A 75 -0.46 3.14 -9.93
N VAL A 76 -0.88 4.39 -10.17
CA VAL A 76 -0.45 5.53 -9.37
C VAL A 76 -1.55 5.87 -8.37
N GLY A 77 -1.25 5.66 -7.08
CA GLY A 77 -2.14 5.97 -5.98
C GLY A 77 -2.14 7.45 -5.58
N PRO A 78 -2.92 7.79 -4.53
CA PRO A 78 -2.93 9.14 -3.96
C PRO A 78 -1.55 9.51 -3.37
N LYS A 79 -1.35 10.81 -3.15
CA LYS A 79 -0.19 11.34 -2.45
C LYS A 79 -0.56 11.64 -1.00
N ILE A 80 0.27 11.19 -0.07
CA ILE A 80 0.19 11.47 1.36
C ILE A 80 1.01 12.74 1.63
N TYR A 81 0.46 13.64 2.43
CA TYR A 81 1.09 14.91 2.80
C TYR A 81 1.35 14.98 4.31
N GLY A 82 2.34 15.78 4.69
CA GLY A 82 2.68 16.06 6.09
C GLY A 82 3.91 15.28 6.60
N PRO A 83 4.32 15.53 7.86
CA PRO A 83 5.44 14.85 8.49
C PRO A 83 5.21 13.33 8.57
N GLY A 84 6.24 12.54 8.24
CA GLY A 84 6.17 11.07 8.28
C GLY A 84 5.33 10.43 7.17
N ALA A 85 4.97 11.19 6.12
CA ALA A 85 4.21 10.67 4.98
C ALA A 85 4.90 9.46 4.30
N ASP A 86 6.23 9.41 4.31
CA ASP A 86 7.06 8.33 3.80
C ASP A 86 7.07 7.06 4.68
N LEU A 87 6.69 7.20 5.95
CA LEU A 87 6.67 6.11 6.94
C LEU A 87 5.31 5.42 7.01
N VAL A 88 4.31 5.91 6.28
CA VAL A 88 2.97 5.33 6.27
C VAL A 88 2.99 3.97 5.56
N PRO A 89 2.60 2.87 6.24
CA PRO A 89 2.45 1.58 5.59
C PRO A 89 1.29 1.60 4.61
N VAL A 90 1.48 0.95 3.47
CA VAL A 90 0.46 0.77 2.44
C VAL A 90 0.23 -0.72 2.26
N THR A 91 -1.02 -1.14 2.25
CA THR A 91 -1.40 -2.53 1.96
C THR A 91 -2.48 -2.59 0.89
N LEU A 92 -2.64 -3.76 0.28
CA LEU A 92 -3.66 -4.02 -0.72
C LEU A 92 -4.66 -5.05 -0.21
N ARG A 93 -5.91 -4.91 -0.66
CA ARG A 93 -6.94 -5.95 -0.54
C ARG A 93 -7.72 -6.03 -1.83
N PHE A 94 -8.09 -7.24 -2.23
CA PHE A 94 -9.00 -7.47 -3.34
C PHE A 94 -10.38 -7.85 -2.80
N VAL A 95 -11.41 -7.18 -3.30
CA VAL A 95 -12.81 -7.40 -2.90
C VAL A 95 -13.66 -7.67 -4.12
N GLU A 96 -14.77 -8.38 -3.95
CA GLU A 96 -15.70 -8.64 -5.06
C GLU A 96 -16.15 -7.31 -5.70
N GLY A 97 -15.98 -7.23 -7.02
CA GLY A 97 -16.30 -6.05 -7.81
C GLY A 97 -17.68 -6.15 -8.46
N ALA A 98 -18.02 -5.13 -9.26
CA ALA A 98 -19.28 -5.13 -10.03
C ALA A 98 -19.37 -6.23 -11.10
N GLN A 99 -18.23 -6.78 -11.53
CA GLN A 99 -18.16 -7.85 -12.53
C GLN A 99 -17.64 -9.16 -11.90
N PRO A 100 -18.26 -10.31 -12.21
CA PRO A 100 -17.78 -11.61 -11.75
C PRO A 100 -16.33 -11.85 -12.16
N HIS A 101 -15.54 -12.45 -11.27
CA HIS A 101 -14.11 -12.76 -11.47
C HIS A 101 -13.21 -11.55 -11.74
N HIS A 102 -13.69 -10.33 -11.50
CA HIS A 102 -12.94 -9.09 -11.64
C HIS A 102 -12.99 -8.31 -10.33
N PRO A 103 -12.26 -8.75 -9.29
CA PRO A 103 -12.25 -8.08 -8.00
C PRO A 103 -11.68 -6.66 -8.13
N GLU A 104 -12.22 -5.74 -7.33
CA GLU A 104 -11.70 -4.38 -7.19
C GLU A 104 -10.49 -4.37 -6.24
N MET A 105 -9.55 -3.46 -6.50
CA MET A 105 -8.36 -3.27 -5.68
C MET A 105 -8.61 -2.14 -4.68
N LEU A 106 -8.47 -2.45 -3.39
CA LEU A 106 -8.46 -1.48 -2.31
C LEU A 106 -7.02 -1.19 -1.91
N ILE A 107 -6.65 0.08 -1.93
CA ILE A 107 -5.38 0.58 -1.38
C ILE A 107 -5.68 1.10 0.03
N LEU A 108 -5.05 0.53 1.04
CA LEU A 108 -5.25 0.90 2.44
C LEU A 108 -4.02 1.60 3.00
N PHE A 109 -4.23 2.76 3.61
CA PHE A 109 -3.19 3.59 4.25
C PHE A 109 -3.84 4.55 5.25
N GLN A 110 -3.19 4.85 6.39
CA GLN A 110 -3.71 5.78 7.42
C GLN A 110 -5.21 5.57 7.79
N ASN A 111 -5.65 4.32 7.93
CA ASN A 111 -7.06 3.98 8.16
C ASN A 111 -8.06 4.49 7.09
N THR A 112 -7.54 4.90 5.94
CA THR A 112 -8.26 5.33 4.75
C THR A 112 -8.15 4.23 3.70
N GLN A 113 -9.16 4.16 2.82
CA GLN A 113 -9.13 3.26 1.68
C GLN A 113 -9.45 4.03 0.39
N VAL A 114 -8.76 3.69 -0.69
CA VAL A 114 -9.06 4.17 -2.03
C VAL A 114 -9.36 2.96 -2.92
N VAL A 115 -10.45 3.06 -3.67
CA VAL A 115 -10.93 1.99 -4.56
C VAL A 115 -10.41 2.21 -5.96
N PHE A 116 -9.80 1.18 -6.52
CA PHE A 116 -9.46 1.07 -7.92
C PHE A 116 -10.39 0.03 -8.56
N ARG A 117 -11.25 0.49 -9.47
CA ARG A 117 -12.18 -0.38 -10.18
C ARG A 117 -11.42 -1.20 -11.20
N ASN A 118 -11.78 -2.47 -11.26
CA ASN A 118 -11.29 -3.39 -12.25
C ASN A 118 -12.16 -3.32 -13.51
N ALA A 119 -11.59 -2.85 -14.61
CA ALA A 119 -12.19 -2.84 -15.93
C ALA A 119 -11.48 -3.88 -16.81
N ASN A 120 -11.96 -5.13 -16.76
CA ASN A 120 -11.43 -6.26 -17.54
C ASN A 120 -9.92 -6.54 -17.30
N GLY A 121 -9.51 -6.61 -16.04
CA GLY A 121 -8.14 -6.88 -15.60
C GLY A 121 -7.24 -5.67 -15.54
N THR A 122 -7.74 -4.47 -15.85
CA THR A 122 -6.98 -3.21 -15.69
C THR A 122 -7.63 -2.36 -14.60
N PHE A 123 -6.81 -1.77 -13.74
CA PHE A 123 -7.30 -0.95 -12.64
C PHE A 123 -7.30 0.54 -12.98
N ALA A 124 -8.40 1.22 -12.61
CA ALA A 124 -8.51 2.67 -12.70
C ALA A 124 -9.12 3.24 -11.39
N PRO A 125 -8.72 4.45 -10.95
CA PRO A 125 -9.32 5.09 -9.79
C PRO A 125 -10.85 5.16 -9.94
N ALA A 126 -11.59 4.77 -8.90
CA ALA A 126 -13.04 4.96 -8.89
C ALA A 126 -13.36 6.46 -8.88
N THR A 127 -14.01 6.96 -9.93
CA THR A 127 -14.49 8.34 -9.96
C THR A 127 -15.54 8.51 -8.87
N HIS A 128 -15.39 9.53 -8.02
CA HIS A 128 -16.45 9.94 -7.08
C HIS A 128 -17.67 10.41 -7.91
N THR A 129 -18.73 9.61 -7.95
CA THR A 129 -20.06 10.03 -8.42
C THR A 129 -20.91 10.51 -7.26
#